data_AF-A0A1W9TXA6-F1
#
_entry.id   AF-A0A1W9TXA6-F1
#
_cell.length_a   1.000
_cell.length_b   1.000
_cell.length_c   1.000
_cell.angle_alpha   90.00
_cell.angle_beta   90.00
_cell.angle_gamma   90.00
#
_symmetry.space_group_name_H-M   'P 1'
#
loop_
_entity.id
_entity.type
_entity.pdbx_description
1 polymer ?
#
loop_
_entity_poly.entity_id
_entity_poly.type
_entity_poly.pdbx_seq_one_letter_code
_entity_poly.pdbx_strand_id
1 'polypeptide(L)'
;MAKDNRIAGVVLVVFFGIILQLLLGMADTRSTPGKTAVEFTKAYFGLDASMSEYICNDLMEEENIVEKYINQVTQEAQNLGFKSNYMRSMLYHIKTDIISRDESEAKIRITCERKRLINPLFTIVGKLFFIGETYEVDETLNIIKEDGKWKICGRAFSLPV
;
A
#
# COMPACT_ATOMS: atom_id res chain seq x y z
N MET A 1 51.70 -0.38 -15.82
CA MET A 1 50.95 -0.97 -16.96
C MET A 1 49.94 -2.03 -16.56
N ALA A 2 50.32 -3.24 -16.11
CA ALA A 2 49.30 -4.27 -15.77
C ALA A 2 48.44 -3.94 -14.52
N LYS A 3 49.01 -3.21 -13.55
CA LYS A 3 48.32 -2.80 -12.32
C LYS A 3 47.32 -1.66 -12.56
N ASP A 4 47.66 -0.70 -13.43
CA ASP A 4 46.81 0.43 -13.79
C ASP A 4 45.56 -0.01 -14.57
N ASN A 5 45.70 -0.97 -15.50
CA ASN A 5 44.55 -1.53 -16.23
C ASN A 5 43.57 -2.28 -15.31
N ARG A 6 44.07 -2.94 -14.26
CA ARG A 6 43.20 -3.62 -13.28
C ARG A 6 42.42 -2.61 -12.43
N ILE A 7 43.07 -1.52 -11.99
CA ILE A 7 42.40 -0.45 -11.25
C ILE A 7 41.38 0.26 -12.14
N ALA A 8 41.74 0.58 -13.39
CA ALA A 8 40.83 1.17 -14.36
C ALA A 8 39.60 0.27 -14.63
N GLY A 9 39.82 -1.04 -14.77
CA GLY A 9 38.74 -2.02 -14.93
C GLY A 9 37.79 -2.07 -13.73
N VAL A 10 38.32 -2.07 -12.50
CA VAL A 10 37.50 -2.05 -11.28
C VAL A 10 36.69 -0.76 -11.18
N VAL A 11 37.30 0.39 -11.42
CA VAL A 11 36.63 1.70 -11.39
C VAL A 11 35.49 1.74 -12.42
N LEU A 12 35.70 1.23 -13.62
CA LEU A 12 34.67 1.16 -14.67
C LEU A 12 33.46 0.32 -14.24
N VAL A 13 33.71 -0.86 -13.65
CA VAL A 13 32.63 -1.75 -13.17
C VAL A 13 31.84 -1.11 -12.04
N VAL A 14 32.51 -0.44 -11.10
CA VAL A 14 31.83 0.28 -10.00
C VAL A 14 30.96 1.41 -10.56
N PHE A 15 31.48 2.19 -11.51
CA PHE A 15 30.73 3.28 -12.13
C PHE A 15 29.51 2.78 -12.90
N PHE A 16 29.68 1.69 -13.65
CA PHE A 16 28.56 1.04 -14.35
C PHE A 16 27.51 0.51 -13.38
N GLY A 17 27.93 -0.07 -12.25
CA GLY A 17 27.04 -0.50 -11.18
C GLY A 17 26.21 0.64 -10.59
N ILE A 18 26.82 1.81 -10.34
CA ILE A 18 26.12 3.00 -9.85
C ILE A 18 25.10 3.50 -10.88
N ILE A 19 25.48 3.58 -12.16
CA ILE A 19 24.56 3.99 -13.24
C ILE A 19 23.37 3.02 -13.33
N LEU A 20 23.63 1.70 -13.29
CA LEU A 20 22.60 0.68 -13.35
C LEU A 20 21.63 0.81 -12.16
N GLN A 21 22.16 1.02 -10.95
CA GLN A 21 21.35 1.24 -9.74
C GLN A 21 20.46 2.47 -9.87
N LEU A 22 20.99 3.59 -10.40
CA LEU A 22 20.19 4.80 -10.64
C LEU A 22 19.07 4.57 -11.65
N LEU A 23 19.37 3.89 -12.78
CA LEU A 23 18.39 3.59 -13.81
C LEU A 23 17.28 2.66 -13.31
N LEU A 24 17.65 1.60 -12.58
CA LEU A 24 16.69 0.67 -11.98
C LEU A 24 15.86 1.34 -10.88
N GLY A 25 16.46 2.23 -10.08
CA GLY A 25 15.74 3.03 -9.10
C GLY A 25 14.69 3.95 -9.74
N MET A 26 15.03 4.61 -10.85
CA MET A 26 14.06 5.42 -11.60
C MET A 26 12.97 4.59 -12.29
N ALA A 27 13.27 3.35 -12.67
CA ALA A 27 12.24 2.44 -13.19
C ALA A 27 11.28 2.01 -12.07
N ASP A 28 11.77 1.79 -10.86
CA ASP A 28 10.97 1.44 -9.68
C ASP A 28 10.15 2.61 -9.13
N THR A 29 10.58 3.86 -9.32
CA THR A 29 9.75 5.03 -8.97
C THR A 29 8.53 5.21 -9.86
N ARG A 30 8.45 4.54 -11.03
CA ARG A 30 7.23 4.57 -11.83
C ARG A 30 6.11 3.84 -11.10
N SER A 31 5.02 4.54 -10.82
CA SER A 31 3.81 3.93 -10.29
C SER A 31 3.31 2.86 -11.27
N THR A 32 3.18 1.63 -10.80
CA THR A 32 2.49 0.55 -11.52
C THR A 32 1.12 0.32 -10.87
N PRO A 33 0.13 -0.25 -11.59
CA PRO A 33 -1.17 -0.56 -10.99
C PRO A 33 -1.04 -1.45 -9.75
N GLY A 34 -0.20 -2.49 -9.81
CA GLY A 34 0.06 -3.39 -8.68
C GLY A 34 0.67 -2.67 -7.48
N LYS A 35 1.69 -1.82 -7.69
CA LYS A 35 2.29 -1.03 -6.60
C LYS A 35 1.28 -0.07 -5.98
N THR A 36 0.44 0.55 -6.81
CA THR A 36 -0.64 1.45 -6.35
C THR A 36 -1.65 0.69 -5.50
N ALA A 37 -2.10 -0.49 -5.93
CA ALA A 37 -2.99 -1.36 -5.17
C ALA A 37 -2.42 -1.66 -3.78
N VAL A 38 -1.13 -2.03 -3.71
CA VAL A 38 -0.46 -2.36 -2.45
C VAL A 38 -0.35 -1.15 -1.53
N GLU A 39 0.15 -0.02 -2.02
CA GLU A 39 0.36 1.17 -1.20
C GLU A 39 -0.96 1.78 -0.70
N PHE A 40 -1.98 1.84 -1.58
CA PHE A 40 -3.33 2.20 -1.16
C PHE A 40 -3.87 1.27 -0.07
N THR A 41 -3.74 -0.05 -0.26
CA THR A 41 -4.28 -1.03 0.71
C THR A 41 -3.57 -0.94 2.06
N LYS A 42 -2.25 -0.69 2.07
CA LYS A 42 -1.49 -0.40 3.30
C LYS A 42 -1.99 0.87 3.97
N ALA A 43 -2.19 1.95 3.22
CA ALA A 43 -2.68 3.22 3.75
C ALA A 43 -4.10 3.07 4.32
N TYR A 44 -4.99 2.38 3.58
CA TYR A 44 -6.36 2.09 3.98
C TYR A 44 -6.42 1.34 5.33
N PHE A 45 -5.79 0.17 5.42
CA PHE A 45 -5.78 -0.62 6.67
C PHE A 45 -4.92 0.03 7.77
N GLY A 46 -3.97 0.87 7.40
CA GLY A 46 -3.16 1.67 8.31
C GLY A 46 -3.89 2.88 8.90
N LEU A 47 -5.09 3.20 8.42
CA LEU A 47 -5.84 4.43 8.70
C LEU A 47 -5.03 5.70 8.43
N ASP A 48 -4.31 5.71 7.30
CA ASP A 48 -3.46 6.82 6.88
C ASP A 48 -4.18 7.71 5.86
N ALA A 49 -4.27 9.00 6.14
CA ALA A 49 -4.95 9.97 5.28
C ALA A 49 -4.31 10.10 3.88
N SER A 50 -3.04 9.70 3.73
CA SER A 50 -2.36 9.61 2.43
C SER A 50 -3.06 8.64 1.45
N MET A 51 -3.98 7.79 1.92
CA MET A 51 -4.79 6.95 1.03
C MET A 51 -5.55 7.78 -0.03
N SER A 52 -5.87 9.05 0.28
CA SER A 52 -6.50 10.01 -0.64
C SER A 52 -5.68 10.24 -1.91
N GLU A 53 -4.35 10.17 -1.85
CA GLU A 53 -3.47 10.38 -3.01
C GLU A 53 -3.61 9.28 -4.07
N TYR A 54 -4.15 8.13 -3.68
CA TYR A 54 -4.35 6.97 -4.54
C TYR A 54 -5.79 6.82 -5.00
N ILE A 55 -6.72 7.68 -4.60
CA ILE A 55 -8.14 7.58 -4.98
C ILE A 55 -8.41 8.55 -6.14
N CYS A 56 -9.24 8.13 -7.09
CA CYS A 56 -9.63 8.96 -8.24
C CYS A 56 -10.33 10.26 -7.81
N ASN A 57 -10.16 11.32 -8.60
CA ASN A 57 -10.65 12.64 -8.23
C ASN A 57 -12.19 12.68 -8.09
N ASP A 58 -12.90 11.93 -8.93
CA ASP A 58 -14.37 11.84 -8.90
C ASP A 58 -14.90 11.37 -7.53
N LEU A 59 -14.16 10.51 -6.84
CA LEU A 59 -14.50 10.01 -5.49
C LEU A 59 -14.14 11.01 -4.37
N MET A 60 -13.36 12.04 -4.68
CA MET A 60 -12.96 13.09 -3.73
C MET A 60 -13.92 14.29 -3.75
N GLU A 61 -14.69 14.48 -4.84
CA GLU A 61 -15.64 15.58 -4.98
C GLU A 61 -16.90 15.43 -4.10
N GLU A 62 -17.27 14.20 -3.74
CA GLU A 62 -18.25 13.93 -2.69
C GLU A 62 -17.56 13.94 -1.31
N GLU A 63 -17.81 14.98 -0.50
CA GLU A 63 -17.53 15.03 0.96
C GLU A 63 -16.37 14.14 1.42
N ASN A 64 -15.11 14.60 1.26
CA ASN A 64 -13.84 13.88 1.53
C ASN A 64 -14.03 12.48 2.15
N ILE A 65 -14.30 11.51 1.27
CA ILE A 65 -14.64 10.14 1.64
C ILE A 65 -13.65 9.51 2.63
N VAL A 66 -12.37 9.84 2.49
CA VAL A 66 -11.30 9.35 3.35
C VAL A 66 -11.48 9.87 4.77
N GLU A 67 -11.74 11.17 4.93
CA GLU A 67 -11.97 11.78 6.23
C GLU A 67 -13.23 11.22 6.89
N LYS A 68 -14.31 11.07 6.13
CA LYS A 68 -15.56 10.46 6.60
C LYS A 68 -15.33 9.03 7.10
N TYR A 69 -14.59 8.22 6.33
CA TYR A 69 -14.24 6.85 6.71
C TYR A 69 -13.37 6.81 7.98
N ILE A 70 -12.30 7.60 8.04
CA ILE A 70 -11.41 7.65 9.20
C ILE A 70 -12.17 8.10 10.45
N ASN A 71 -13.08 9.06 10.32
CA ASN A 71 -13.94 9.53 11.41
C ASN A 71 -14.89 8.42 11.88
N GLN A 72 -15.53 7.70 10.97
CA GLN A 72 -16.40 6.57 11.30
C GLN A 72 -15.64 5.47 12.07
N VAL A 73 -14.48 5.06 11.58
CA VAL A 73 -13.64 4.05 12.25
C VAL A 73 -13.13 4.56 13.61
N THR A 74 -12.86 5.86 13.73
CA THR A 74 -12.47 6.48 14.99
C THR A 74 -13.60 6.47 16.01
N GLN A 75 -14.83 6.78 15.59
CA GLN A 75 -16.01 6.70 16.46
C GLN A 75 -16.27 5.26 16.90
N GLU A 76 -16.12 4.28 16.01
CA GLU A 76 -16.21 2.87 16.36
C GLU A 76 -15.19 2.49 17.44
N ALA A 77 -13.92 2.91 17.28
CA ALA A 77 -12.89 2.69 18.29
C ALA A 77 -13.27 3.29 19.65
N GLN A 78 -13.78 4.52 19.66
CA GLN A 78 -14.19 5.24 20.87
C GLN A 78 -15.38 4.55 21.57
N ASN A 79 -16.36 4.07 20.80
CA ASN A 79 -17.50 3.32 21.32
C ASN A 79 -17.07 2.01 21.99
N LEU A 80 -15.96 1.42 21.54
CA LEU A 80 -15.33 0.25 22.16
C LEU A 80 -14.40 0.61 23.33
N GLY A 81 -14.24 1.90 23.67
CA GLY A 81 -13.34 2.37 24.73
C GLY A 81 -11.87 2.47 24.32
N PHE A 82 -11.57 2.39 23.02
CA PHE A 82 -10.21 2.46 22.48
C PHE A 82 -9.94 3.79 21.75
N LYS A 83 -8.65 4.08 21.54
CA LYS A 83 -8.21 5.16 20.63
C LYS A 83 -8.23 4.65 19.18
N SER A 84 -8.31 5.57 18.21
CA SER A 84 -8.29 5.26 16.76
C SER A 84 -7.14 4.33 16.34
N ASN A 85 -5.96 4.48 16.95
CA ASN A 85 -4.80 3.63 16.70
C ASN A 85 -5.07 2.13 16.89
N TYR A 86 -6.02 1.75 17.75
CA TYR A 86 -6.42 0.36 17.95
C TYR A 86 -7.01 -0.27 16.69
N MET A 87 -7.64 0.53 15.83
CA MET A 87 -8.26 0.07 14.60
C MET A 87 -7.26 -0.07 13.44
N ARG A 88 -6.00 0.30 13.63
CA ARG A 88 -4.98 0.13 12.59
C ARG A 88 -4.62 -1.35 12.43
N SER A 89 -4.35 -1.76 11.21
CA SER A 89 -3.89 -3.10 10.88
C SER A 89 -2.59 -3.08 10.11
N MET A 90 -1.77 -4.11 10.31
CA MET A 90 -0.60 -4.40 9.50
C MET A 90 -0.94 -5.56 8.56
N LEU A 91 -0.41 -5.49 7.34
CA LEU A 91 -0.62 -6.48 6.29
C LEU A 91 0.59 -7.40 6.18
N TYR A 92 0.31 -8.67 5.94
CA TYR A 92 1.27 -9.75 5.77
C TYR A 92 0.92 -10.53 4.49
N HIS A 93 1.93 -11.16 3.91
CA HIS A 93 1.78 -12.03 2.73
C HIS A 93 1.00 -11.38 1.57
N ILE A 94 1.25 -10.09 1.34
CA ILE A 94 0.56 -9.36 0.26
C ILE A 94 0.93 -9.94 -1.09
N LYS A 95 -0.09 -10.32 -1.85
CA LYS A 95 0.00 -10.79 -3.23
C LYS A 95 -0.94 -9.97 -4.09
N THR A 96 -0.49 -9.68 -5.31
CA THR A 96 -1.30 -8.99 -6.32
C THR A 96 -1.32 -9.80 -7.60
N ASP A 97 -2.52 -10.09 -8.09
CA ASP A 97 -2.74 -10.73 -9.38
C ASP A 97 -3.36 -9.72 -10.35
N ILE A 98 -2.81 -9.62 -11.55
CA ILE A 98 -3.37 -8.77 -12.61
C ILE A 98 -4.48 -9.57 -13.29
N ILE A 99 -5.73 -9.16 -13.09
CA ILE A 99 -6.89 -9.79 -13.75
C ILE A 99 -6.98 -9.28 -15.19
N SER A 100 -6.90 -7.96 -15.37
CA SER A 100 -6.88 -7.32 -16.69
C SER A 100 -6.04 -6.05 -16.62
N ARG A 101 -5.45 -5.67 -17.75
CA ARG A 101 -4.65 -4.45 -17.86
C ARG A 101 -4.63 -3.95 -19.31
N ASP A 102 -4.90 -2.67 -19.47
CA ASP A 102 -4.63 -1.90 -20.67
C ASP A 102 -3.73 -0.68 -20.35
N GLU A 103 -3.68 0.30 -21.24
CA GLU A 103 -2.84 1.49 -21.11
C GLU A 103 -3.31 2.49 -20.04
N SER A 104 -4.61 2.49 -19.74
CA SER A 104 -5.30 3.47 -18.89
C SER A 104 -6.10 2.85 -17.75
N GLU A 105 -6.38 1.56 -17.77
CA GLU A 105 -7.17 0.83 -16.78
C GLU A 105 -6.49 -0.50 -16.43
N ALA A 106 -6.63 -0.92 -15.19
CA ALA A 106 -6.24 -2.23 -14.73
C ALA A 106 -7.18 -2.72 -13.63
N LYS A 107 -7.38 -4.04 -13.58
CA LYS A 107 -8.07 -4.72 -12.49
C LYS A 107 -7.09 -5.60 -11.76
N ILE A 108 -6.86 -5.30 -10.49
CA ILE A 108 -5.87 -5.97 -9.65
C ILE A 108 -6.62 -6.68 -8.52
N ARG A 109 -6.46 -8.00 -8.44
CA ARG A 109 -6.85 -8.75 -7.23
C ARG A 109 -5.74 -8.61 -6.22
N ILE A 110 -6.07 -8.22 -4.99
CA ILE A 110 -5.15 -8.22 -3.87
C ILE A 110 -5.58 -9.27 -2.85
N THR A 111 -4.66 -10.14 -2.49
CA THR A 111 -4.84 -11.09 -1.39
C THR A 111 -3.79 -10.85 -0.32
N CYS A 112 -4.21 -10.77 0.94
CA CYS A 112 -3.29 -10.62 2.07
C CYS A 112 -3.89 -11.08 3.39
N GLU A 113 -3.05 -11.21 4.40
CA GLU A 113 -3.45 -11.39 5.78
C GLU A 113 -3.32 -10.05 6.51
N ARG A 114 -4.32 -9.65 7.29
CA ARG A 114 -4.24 -8.47 8.16
C ARG A 114 -4.35 -8.84 9.63
N LYS A 115 -3.55 -8.17 10.46
CA LYS A 115 -3.63 -8.26 11.92
C LYS A 115 -3.70 -6.88 12.54
N ARG A 116 -4.38 -6.73 13.68
CA ARG A 116 -4.41 -5.44 14.40
C ARG A 116 -3.01 -5.05 14.88
N LEU A 117 -2.68 -3.77 14.76
CA LEU A 117 -1.45 -3.19 15.28
C LEU A 117 -1.57 -2.99 16.79
N ILE A 118 -1.29 -4.05 17.54
CA ILE A 118 -1.28 -4.03 19.00
C ILE A 118 0.15 -3.78 19.46
N ASN A 119 0.31 -3.05 20.58
CA ASN A 119 1.63 -2.82 21.15
C ASN A 119 2.30 -4.19 21.47
N PRO A 120 3.54 -4.43 21.03
CA PRO A 120 4.24 -5.70 21.18
C PRO A 120 4.26 -6.28 22.60
N LEU A 121 4.27 -5.42 23.62
CA LEU A 121 4.25 -5.85 25.03
C LEU A 121 2.95 -6.56 25.41
N PHE A 122 1.85 -6.24 24.71
CA PHE A 122 0.55 -6.85 24.91
C PHE A 122 0.27 -8.02 23.97
N THR A 123 1.19 -8.37 23.05
CA THR A 123 1.00 -9.50 22.13
C THR A 123 0.90 -10.84 22.88
N ILE A 124 1.63 -11.00 23.98
CA ILE A 124 1.57 -12.21 24.83
C ILE A 124 0.19 -12.34 25.47
N VAL A 125 -0.35 -11.24 26.01
CA VAL A 125 -1.70 -11.20 26.59
C VAL A 125 -2.76 -11.37 25.49
N GLY A 126 -2.55 -10.73 24.35
CA GLY A 126 -3.45 -10.82 23.20
C GLY A 126 -3.57 -12.25 22.65
N LYS A 127 -2.51 -13.06 22.71
CA LYS A 127 -2.58 -14.49 22.35
C LYS A 127 -3.44 -15.30 23.33
N LEU A 128 -3.47 -14.92 24.61
CA LEU A 128 -4.28 -15.57 25.64
C LEU A 128 -5.79 -15.28 25.48
N PHE A 129 -6.13 -14.10 24.95
CA PHE A 129 -7.50 -13.63 24.75
C PHE A 129 -7.96 -13.61 23.30
N PHE A 130 -7.20 -14.24 22.38
CA PHE A 130 -7.47 -14.20 20.93
C PHE A 130 -7.53 -12.78 20.33
N ILE A 131 -6.93 -11.77 20.95
CA ILE A 131 -6.93 -10.37 20.46
C ILE A 131 -5.96 -10.19 19.26
N GLY A 132 -5.24 -11.24 18.85
CA GLY A 132 -4.29 -11.24 17.73
C GLY A 132 -4.77 -11.96 16.46
N GLU A 133 -6.08 -12.04 16.22
CA GLU A 133 -6.61 -12.75 15.05
C GLU A 133 -6.05 -12.23 13.73
N THR A 134 -5.94 -13.16 12.79
CA THR A 134 -5.50 -12.91 11.42
C THR A 134 -6.73 -12.98 10.54
N TYR A 135 -7.02 -11.89 9.85
CA TYR A 135 -8.14 -11.79 8.94
C TYR A 135 -7.62 -11.84 7.52
N GLU A 136 -8.21 -12.65 6.67
CA GLU A 136 -7.89 -12.64 5.25
C GLU A 136 -8.55 -11.45 4.57
N VAL A 137 -7.86 -10.91 3.57
CA VAL A 137 -8.32 -9.88 2.66
C VAL A 137 -8.18 -10.47 1.27
N ASP A 138 -9.27 -10.45 0.51
CA ASP A 138 -9.31 -10.86 -0.89
C ASP A 138 -10.25 -9.91 -1.61
N GLU A 139 -9.69 -8.97 -2.35
CA GLU A 139 -10.45 -7.90 -2.98
C GLU A 139 -9.96 -7.61 -4.39
N THR A 140 -10.88 -7.12 -5.24
CA THR A 140 -10.55 -6.69 -6.60
C THR A 140 -10.68 -5.18 -6.71
N LEU A 141 -9.57 -4.53 -7.02
CA LEU A 141 -9.47 -3.08 -7.14
C LEU A 141 -9.46 -2.69 -8.62
N ASN A 142 -10.34 -1.76 -9.00
CA ASN A 142 -10.27 -1.12 -10.31
C ASN A 142 -9.36 0.09 -10.22
N ILE A 143 -8.40 0.18 -11.13
CA ILE A 143 -7.34 1.18 -11.09
C ILE A 143 -7.30 1.87 -12.45
N ILE A 144 -7.49 3.18 -12.47
CA ILE A 144 -7.48 4.01 -13.67
C ILE A 144 -6.29 4.95 -13.62
N LYS A 145 -5.73 5.26 -14.78
CA LYS A 145 -4.62 6.17 -14.95
C LYS A 145 -5.14 7.59 -15.19
N GLU A 146 -5.09 8.41 -14.15
CA GLU A 146 -5.43 9.84 -14.18
C GLU A 146 -4.17 10.68 -14.05
N ASP A 147 -4.01 11.72 -14.87
CA ASP A 147 -2.88 12.64 -14.82
C ASP A 147 -1.49 11.95 -14.80
N GLY A 148 -1.39 10.81 -15.50
CA GLY A 148 -0.17 10.01 -15.56
C GLY A 148 0.10 9.14 -14.33
N LYS A 149 -0.75 9.17 -13.31
CA LYS A 149 -0.68 8.36 -12.08
C LYS A 149 -1.79 7.31 -12.09
N TRP A 150 -1.50 6.13 -11.55
CA TRP A 150 -2.52 5.12 -11.30
C TRP A 150 -3.26 5.43 -10.01
N LYS A 151 -4.58 5.34 -10.04
CA LYS A 151 -5.48 5.63 -8.92
C LYS A 151 -6.61 4.62 -8.86
N ILE A 152 -7.10 4.34 -7.66
CA ILE A 152 -8.21 3.46 -7.33
C ILE A 152 -9.51 4.20 -7.67
N CYS A 153 -10.27 3.64 -8.59
CA CYS A 153 -11.57 4.15 -8.99
C CYS A 153 -12.66 3.15 -8.60
N GLY A 154 -13.81 3.63 -8.16
CA GLY A 154 -14.93 2.80 -7.73
C GLY A 154 -14.75 2.18 -6.34
N ARG A 155 -15.40 1.03 -6.11
CA ARG A 155 -15.44 0.38 -4.79
C ARG A 155 -14.07 -0.14 -4.37
N ALA A 156 -13.67 0.27 -3.18
CA ALA A 156 -12.46 -0.18 -2.53
C ALA A 156 -12.75 -0.50 -1.07
N PHE A 157 -12.84 -1.78 -0.74
CA PHE A 157 -13.14 -2.27 0.61
C PHE A 157 -14.47 -1.68 1.14
N SER A 158 -14.42 -0.98 2.28
CA SER A 158 -15.57 -0.33 2.92
C SER A 158 -15.65 1.17 2.63
N LEU A 159 -14.81 1.72 1.75
CA LEU A 159 -15.02 3.07 1.26
C LEU A 159 -16.33 3.08 0.46
N PRO A 160 -17.30 3.95 0.82
CA PRO A 160 -18.50 4.12 0.01
C PRO A 160 -18.13 4.58 -1.41
N VAL A 161 -19.03 4.41 -2.36
CA VAL A 161 -18.85 4.80 -3.76
C VAL A 161 -20.14 5.38 -4.25
#